data_AF-X1F9G0-F1
#
_entry.id   AF-X1F9G0-F1
#
_cell.length_a   1.000
_cell.length_b   1.000
_cell.length_c   1.000
_cell.angle_alpha   90.00
_cell.angle_beta   90.00
_cell.angle_gamma   90.00
#
_symmetry.space_group_name_H-M   'P 1'
#
loop_
_entity.id
_entity.type
_entity.pdbx_description
1 polymer ?
#
loop_
_entity_poly.entity_id
_entity_poly.type
_entity_poly.pdbx_seq_one_letter_code
_entity_poly.pdbx_strand_id
1 'polypeptide(L)'
;YFSVIRKPDLIKNIEIIYWYGFLCADGAVYKDGRVYVINFRLKLSDKERVYRFADRVGLDRDRVYIRTNFRKWKNRLITSKIAQARFGSKIMYNDIMSQGFSSS
;
A
#
# COMPACT_ATOMS: atom_id res chain seq x y z
N TYR A 1 16.12 -0.46 6.93
CA TYR A 1 16.55 0.73 6.19
C TYR A 1 16.51 0.44 4.71
N PHE A 2 15.49 0.90 3.98
CA PHE A 2 15.49 0.81 2.52
C PHE A 2 16.36 1.93 1.96
N SER A 3 17.54 1.57 1.47
CA SER A 3 18.37 2.40 0.62
C SER A 3 17.73 2.53 -0.77
N VAL A 4 17.77 3.76 -1.31
CA VAL A 4 17.44 4.19 -2.68
C VAL A 4 17.26 3.03 -3.68
N ILE A 5 16.03 2.78 -4.12
CA ILE A 5 15.76 1.79 -5.17
C ILE A 5 16.11 2.47 -6.50
N ARG A 6 17.30 2.19 -7.06
CA ARG A 6 17.63 2.68 -8.40
C ARG A 6 16.85 1.85 -9.43
N LYS A 7 16.48 2.46 -10.57
CA LYS A 7 15.80 1.80 -11.72
C LYS A 7 16.33 0.40 -12.10
N PRO A 8 17.65 0.10 -12.03
CA PRO A 8 18.19 -1.24 -12.32
C PRO A 8 17.86 -2.33 -11.28
N ASP A 9 17.45 -1.96 -10.06
CA ASP A 9 17.28 -2.90 -8.94
C ASP A 9 15.87 -3.50 -8.87
N LEU A 10 14.88 -2.86 -9.49
CA LEU A 10 13.52 -3.40 -9.63
C LEU A 10 13.51 -4.72 -10.40
N ILE A 11 14.31 -4.84 -11.47
CA ILE A 11 14.39 -6.05 -12.31
C ILE A 11 15.10 -7.22 -11.58
N LYS A 12 15.94 -6.94 -10.59
CA LYS A 12 16.72 -7.96 -9.87
C LYS A 12 16.03 -8.54 -8.63
N ASN A 13 14.94 -7.93 -8.16
CA ASN A 13 14.26 -8.37 -6.94
C ASN A 13 12.77 -8.62 -7.20
N ILE A 14 12.43 -9.87 -7.51
CA ILE A 14 11.08 -10.32 -7.83
C ILE A 14 10.04 -9.95 -6.75
N GLU A 15 10.48 -9.87 -5.50
CA GLU A 15 9.62 -9.52 -4.38
C GLU A 15 9.21 -8.03 -4.40
N ILE A 16 10.12 -7.14 -4.82
CA ILE A 16 9.81 -5.72 -4.99
C ILE A 16 8.81 -5.54 -6.14
N ILE A 17 9.01 -6.24 -7.27
CA ILE A 17 8.05 -6.22 -8.39
C ILE A 17 6.68 -6.71 -7.93
N TYR A 18 6.64 -7.81 -7.18
CA TYR A 18 5.41 -8.37 -6.64
C TYR A 18 4.64 -7.32 -5.81
N TRP A 19 5.30 -6.68 -4.84
CA TRP A 19 4.64 -5.67 -4.01
C TRP A 19 4.29 -4.39 -4.76
N TYR A 20 5.11 -4.00 -5.73
CA TYR A 20 4.81 -2.88 -6.62
C TYR A 20 3.54 -3.15 -7.45
N GLY A 21 3.40 -4.35 -8.03
CA GLY A 21 2.20 -4.76 -8.74
C GLY A 21 0.94 -4.69 -7.86
N PHE A 22 1.04 -5.16 -6.61
CA PHE A 22 -0.05 -5.02 -5.64
C PHE A 22 -0.39 -3.56 -5.31
N LEU A 23 0.62 -2.69 -5.18
CA LEU A 23 0.39 -1.27 -4.95
C LEU A 23 -0.30 -0.60 -6.14
N CYS A 24 0.01 -0.98 -7.38
CA CYS A 24 -0.67 -0.47 -8.57
C CYS A 24 -2.14 -0.93 -8.65
N ALA A 25 -2.43 -2.17 -8.23
CA ALA A 25 -3.77 -2.76 -8.31
C ALA A 25 -4.69 -2.31 -7.17
N ASP A 26 -4.22 -2.36 -5.92
CA ASP A 26 -5.06 -2.20 -4.72
C ASP A 26 -4.52 -1.11 -3.76
N GLY A 27 -3.37 -0.51 -4.08
CA GLY A 27 -2.74 0.52 -3.28
C GLY A 27 -3.18 1.94 -3.66
N ALA A 28 -2.74 2.89 -2.85
CA ALA A 28 -2.82 4.31 -3.14
C ALA A 28 -1.52 4.99 -2.69
N VAL A 29 -0.95 5.78 -3.60
CA VAL A 29 0.27 6.57 -3.37
C VAL A 29 -0.08 8.01 -3.70
N TYR A 30 -0.07 8.88 -2.70
CA TYR A 30 -0.52 10.27 -2.88
C TYR A 30 0.14 11.21 -1.87
N LYS A 31 0.05 12.51 -2.15
CA LYS A 31 0.41 13.56 -1.21
C LYS A 31 -0.81 14.05 -0.44
N ASP A 32 -0.67 14.16 0.86
CA ASP A 32 -1.67 14.73 1.78
C ASP A 32 -1.01 15.92 2.49
N GLY A 33 -1.15 17.11 1.90
CA GLY A 33 -0.39 18.29 2.29
C GLY A 33 1.13 18.08 2.19
N ARG A 34 1.82 18.07 3.34
CA ARG A 34 3.27 17.83 3.43
C ARG A 34 3.66 16.35 3.60
N VAL A 35 2.68 15.46 3.70
CA VAL A 35 2.89 14.03 3.96
C VAL A 35 2.85 13.23 2.66
N TYR A 36 3.82 12.34 2.48
CA TYR A 36 3.94 11.43 1.34
C TYR A 36 3.36 10.08 1.71
N VAL A 37 2.10 9.83 1.39
CA VAL A 37 1.33 8.70 1.91
C VAL A 37 1.46 7.50 0.97
N ILE A 38 1.87 6.36 1.56
CA ILE A 38 1.71 5.03 0.98
C ILE A 38 0.59 4.34 1.74
N ASN A 39 -0.38 3.81 1.01
CA ASN A 39 -1.54 3.14 1.58
C ASN A 39 -1.79 1.83 0.83
N PHE A 40 -1.78 0.72 1.56
CA PHE A 40 -2.14 -0.59 1.03
C PHE A 40 -3.28 -1.16 1.86
N ARG A 41 -4.41 -1.44 1.21
CA ARG A 41 -5.64 -1.87 1.89
C ARG A 41 -6.27 -3.02 1.14
N LEU A 42 -6.69 -4.05 1.87
CA LEU A 42 -7.41 -5.19 1.31
C LEU A 42 -8.60 -5.56 2.18
N LYS A 43 -9.47 -6.44 1.67
CA LYS A 43 -10.52 -7.07 2.48
C LYS A 43 -9.89 -7.80 3.67
N LEU A 44 -10.63 -7.88 4.78
CA LEU A 44 -10.16 -8.58 5.98
C LEU A 44 -9.81 -10.06 5.72
N SER A 45 -10.45 -10.71 4.74
CA SER A 45 -10.11 -12.05 4.26
C SER A 45 -8.65 -12.20 3.83
N ASP A 46 -8.06 -11.11 3.34
CA ASP A 46 -6.70 -11.04 2.79
C ASP A 46 -5.71 -10.33 3.73
N LYS A 47 -6.06 -10.19 5.02
CA LYS A 47 -5.25 -9.44 6.00
C LYS A 47 -3.79 -9.89 6.10
N GLU A 48 -3.52 -11.18 5.91
CA GLU A 48 -2.16 -11.73 5.96
C GLU A 48 -1.27 -11.17 4.84
N ARG A 49 -1.86 -10.78 3.70
CA ARG A 49 -1.11 -10.09 2.64
C ARG A 49 -0.74 -8.66 3.07
N VAL A 50 -1.59 -7.99 3.85
CA VAL A 50 -1.30 -6.66 4.41
C VAL A 50 -0.21 -6.74 5.49
N TYR A 51 -0.24 -7.76 6.37
CA TYR A 51 0.84 -7.98 7.34
C TYR A 51 2.18 -8.27 6.67
N ARG A 52 2.20 -9.14 5.65
CA ARG A 52 3.44 -9.41 4.88
C ARG A 52 3.98 -8.16 4.18
N PHE A 53 3.09 -7.32 3.65
CA PHE A 53 3.50 -6.03 3.09
C PHE A 53 4.13 -5.14 4.17
N ALA A 54 3.50 -5.03 5.33
CA ALA A 54 4.01 -4.26 6.47
C ALA A 54 5.39 -4.74 6.92
N ASP A 55 5.56 -6.06 7.13
CA ASP A 55 6.85 -6.67 7.45
C ASP A 55 7.90 -6.30 6.39
N ARG A 56 7.51 -6.37 5.10
CA ARG A 56 8.43 -6.13 4.01
C ARG A 56 8.91 -4.69 3.94
N VAL A 57 8.04 -3.72 4.23
CA VAL A 57 8.41 -2.30 4.26
C VAL A 57 9.02 -1.86 5.59
N GLY A 58 9.17 -2.78 6.55
CA GLY A 58 9.70 -2.50 7.88
C GLY A 58 8.72 -1.73 8.78
N LEU A 59 7.43 -1.93 8.58
CA LEU A 59 6.36 -1.38 9.41
C LEU A 59 5.95 -2.43 10.46
N ASP A 60 5.89 -2.03 11.72
CA ASP A 60 5.40 -2.90 12.79
C ASP A 60 3.94 -3.33 12.53
N ARG A 61 3.62 -4.60 12.81
CA ARG A 61 2.30 -5.18 12.51
C ARG A 61 1.16 -4.54 13.29
N ASP A 62 1.44 -3.96 14.45
CA ASP A 62 0.49 -3.19 15.27
C ASP A 62 0.03 -1.89 14.58
N ARG A 63 0.79 -1.41 13.59
CA ARG A 63 0.44 -0.28 12.71
C ARG A 63 -0.42 -0.70 11.52
N VAL A 64 -0.80 -1.96 11.42
CA VAL A 64 -1.83 -2.43 10.49
C VAL A 64 -3.20 -2.34 11.19
N TYR A 65 -4.03 -1.44 10.69
CA TYR A 65 -5.33 -1.17 11.29
C TYR A 65 -6.43 -1.99 10.60
N ILE A 66 -7.36 -2.52 11.39
CA ILE A 66 -8.62 -3.07 10.87
C ILE A 66 -9.68 -1.97 10.97
N ARG A 67 -10.27 -1.62 9.83
CA ARG A 67 -11.30 -0.59 9.74
C ARG A 67 -12.59 -1.16 9.17
N THR A 68 -13.71 -0.68 9.69
CA THR A 68 -15.01 -0.86 9.07
C THR A 68 -15.17 0.15 7.92
N ASN A 69 -15.45 -0.36 6.72
CA ASN A 69 -15.74 0.43 5.54
C ASN A 69 -17.24 0.36 5.22
N PHE A 70 -17.85 1.54 5.14
CA PHE A 70 -19.27 1.72 4.83
C PHE A 70 -19.39 2.15 3.37
N ARG A 71 -20.13 1.37 2.57
CA ARG A 71 -20.39 1.68 1.16
C ARG A 71 -21.89 1.64 0.91
N LYS A 72 -22.44 2.74 0.38
CA LYS A 72 -23.82 2.74 -0.11
C LYS A 72 -23.88 2.06 -1.47
N TRP A 73 -24.75 1.07 -1.63
CA TRP A 73 -24.97 0.36 -2.89
C TRP A 73 -26.46 0.08 -3.06
N LYS A 74 -27.06 0.52 -4.17
CA LYS A 74 -28.49 0.35 -4.47
C LYS A 74 -29.41 0.64 -3.26
N ASN A 75 -29.22 1.81 -2.64
CA ASN A 75 -29.93 2.25 -1.42
C ASN A 75 -29.77 1.38 -0.16
N ARG A 76 -28.83 0.43 -0.14
CA ARG A 76 -28.45 -0.35 1.04
C ARG A 76 -27.09 0.10 1.56
N LEU A 77 -26.94 0.13 2.89
CA LEU A 77 -25.65 0.32 3.53
C LEU A 77 -24.94 -1.04 3.62
N ILE A 78 -23.87 -1.20 2.84
CA ILE A 78 -23.01 -2.38 2.90
C ILE A 78 -21.85 -2.07 3.83
N THR A 79 -21.67 -2.94 4.82
CA THR A 79 -20.57 -2.87 5.78
C THR A 79 -19.56 -3.96 5.45
N SER A 80 -18.30 -3.58 5.34
CA SER A 80 -17.19 -4.53 5.10
C SER A 80 -16.03 -4.21 6.03
N LYS A 81 -15.24 -5.20 6.42
CA LYS A 81 -13.99 -4.99 7.16
C LYS A 81 -12.81 -5.01 6.20
N ILE A 82 -11.90 -4.05 6.37
CA ILE A 82 -10.65 -3.94 5.63
C ILE A 82 -9.47 -3.99 6.59
N ALA A 83 -8.36 -4.57 6.14
CA ALA A 83 -7.05 -4.44 6.78
C ALA A 83 -6.24 -3.41 5.99
N GLN A 84 -5.52 -2.54 6.70
CA GLN A 84 -4.84 -1.39 6.11
C GLN A 84 -3.46 -1.15 6.71
N ALA A 85 -2.44 -1.08 5.86
CA ALA A 85 -1.12 -0.54 6.17
C ALA A 85 -1.02 0.87 5.57
N ARG A 86 -0.88 1.90 6.41
CA ARG A 86 -0.72 3.30 5.98
C ARG A 86 0.47 3.93 6.68
N PHE A 87 1.40 4.49 5.90
CA PHE A 87 2.58 5.16 6.44
C PHE A 87 3.07 6.29 5.52
N GLY A 88 3.92 7.15 6.07
CA GLY A 88 4.57 8.23 5.36
C GLY A 88 5.96 7.83 4.86
N SER A 89 6.26 7.99 3.58
CA SER A 89 7.62 7.79 3.04
C SER A 89 7.86 8.62 1.79
N LYS A 90 8.68 9.67 1.90
CA LYS A 90 9.06 10.53 0.76
C LYS A 90 9.89 9.79 -0.28
N ILE A 91 10.82 8.95 0.17
CA ILE A 91 11.72 8.18 -0.70
C ILE A 91 10.90 7.20 -1.54
N MET A 92 10.10 6.35 -0.88
CA MET A 92 9.28 5.36 -1.57
C MET A 92 8.25 6.01 -2.50
N TYR A 93 7.66 7.14 -2.10
CA TYR A 93 6.76 7.91 -2.97
C TYR A 93 7.50 8.35 -4.24
N ASN A 94 8.66 8.98 -4.13
CA ASN A 94 9.41 9.46 -5.28
C ASN A 94 9.84 8.30 -6.20
N ASP A 95 10.28 7.19 -5.60
CA ASP A 95 10.67 5.98 -6.33
C ASP A 95 9.48 5.43 -7.12
N ILE A 96 8.32 5.25 -6.49
CA ILE A 96 7.09 4.77 -7.13
C ILE A 96 6.63 5.73 -8.24
N MET A 97 6.55 7.03 -7.96
CA MET A 97 6.08 8.01 -8.94
C MET A 97 7.02 8.09 -10.16
N SER A 98 8.33 7.89 -9.97
CA SER A 98 9.32 7.87 -11.07
C SER A 98 9.12 6.71 -12.06
N GLN A 99 8.37 5.68 -11.68
CA GLN A 99 8.02 4.54 -12.54
C GLN A 99 6.72 4.75 -13.33
N GLY A 100 6.10 5.94 -13.27
CA GLY A 100 4.83 6.21 -13.94
C GLY A 100 3.64 5.58 -13.23
N PHE A 101 3.71 5.45 -11.90
CA PHE A 101 2.64 4.88 -11.08
C PHE A 101 1.28 5.52 -11.40
N SER A 102 0.32 4.66 -11.72
CA SER A 102 -1.10 4.97 -11.76
C SER A 102 -1.84 3.91 -10.94
N SER A 103 -2.67 4.37 -10.02
CA SER A 103 -3.62 3.51 -9.31
C SER A 103 -4.87 3.33 -10.19
N SER A 104 -5.37 2.10 -10.31
CA SER A 104 -6.63 1.81 -11.02
C SER A 104 -7.87 2.24 -10.24
#